data_AF-A0A1H6ZRT3-F1
#
_entry.id   AF-A0A1H6ZRT3-F1
#
_cell.length_a   1.000
_cell.length_b   1.000
_cell.length_c   1.000
_cell.angle_alpha   90.00
_cell.angle_beta   90.00
_cell.angle_gamma   90.00
#
_symmetry.space_group_name_H-M   'P 1'
#
loop_
_entity.id
_entity.type
_entity.pdbx_description
1 polymer ?
#
loop_
_entity_poly.entity_id
_entity_poly.type
_entity_poly.pdbx_seq_one_letter_code
_entity_poly.pdbx_strand_id
1 'polypeptide(L)' 'MSDIKMRGPNGCADTLSHAGESYSADKKGIFTVPVEAYESLLRHGFVAVGEQPAEPVAP' A
#
# COMPACT_ATOMS: atom_id res chain seq x y z
N MET A 1 14.85 2.15 4.58
CA MET A 1 13.52 2.69 4.23
C MET A 1 12.65 1.49 3.96
N SER A 2 11.55 1.33 4.70
CA SER A 2 10.68 0.16 4.57
C SER A 2 9.50 0.54 3.68
N ASP A 3 9.46 -0.05 2.49
CA ASP A 3 8.36 0.11 1.54
C ASP A 3 7.28 -0.93 1.84
N ILE A 4 6.02 -0.56 1.70
CA ILE A 4 4.87 -1.45 1.84
C ILE A 4 4.09 -1.51 0.54
N LYS A 5 3.55 -2.69 0.26
CA LYS A 5 2.67 -2.93 -0.87
C LYS A 5 1.23 -2.77 -0.42
N MET A 6 0.48 -1.92 -1.10
CA MET A 6 -0.93 -1.65 -0.83
C MET A 6 -1.78 -1.80 -2.08
N ARG A 7 -3.00 -2.31 -1.94
CA ARG A 7 -3.98 -2.52 -2.99
C ARG A 7 -5.04 -1.44 -2.87
N GLY A 8 -5.32 -0.78 -3.97
CA GLY A 8 -6.43 0.15 -4.05
C GLY A 8 -7.79 -0.56 -4.05
N PRO A 9 -8.86 0.14 -3.67
CA PRO A 9 -10.23 -0.37 -3.83
C PRO A 9 -10.56 -0.68 -5.30
N ASN A 10 -11.57 -1.51 -5.55
CA ASN A 10 -12.00 -1.81 -6.93
C ASN A 10 -12.38 -0.52 -7.67
N GLY A 11 -11.78 -0.28 -8.84
CA GLY A 11 -11.94 0.96 -9.61
C GLY A 11 -10.95 2.07 -9.24
N CYS A 12 -9.98 1.81 -8.36
CA CYS A 12 -8.87 2.73 -8.11
C CYS A 12 -8.00 2.89 -9.38
N ALA A 13 -7.56 4.11 -9.65
CA ALA A 13 -6.69 4.43 -10.78
C ALA A 13 -5.36 3.67 -10.68
N ASP A 14 -4.75 3.30 -11.81
CA ASP A 14 -3.45 2.61 -11.84
C ASP A 14 -2.27 3.45 -11.32
N THR A 15 -2.52 4.70 -10.91
CA THR A 15 -1.54 5.61 -10.34
C THR A 15 -2.08 6.25 -9.06
N LEU A 16 -1.22 6.30 -8.04
CA LEU A 16 -1.48 6.90 -6.73
C LEU A 16 -0.56 8.09 -6.53
N SER A 17 -1.09 9.26 -6.25
CA SER A 17 -0.27 10.41 -5.86
C SER A 17 -0.35 10.63 -4.35
N HIS A 18 0.79 10.58 -3.65
CA HIS A 18 0.88 10.81 -2.21
C HIS A 18 2.09 11.70 -1.90
N ALA A 19 1.91 12.72 -1.07
CA ALA A 19 2.96 13.67 -0.67
C ALA A 19 3.72 14.37 -1.82
N GLY A 20 3.11 14.46 -3.01
CA GLY A 20 3.75 15.01 -4.21
C GLY A 20 4.53 14.00 -5.04
N GLU A 21 4.67 12.76 -4.55
CA GLU A 21 5.17 11.63 -5.32
C GLU A 21 4.04 10.87 -5.99
N SER A 22 4.35 10.19 -7.10
CA SER A 22 3.39 9.35 -7.82
C SER A 22 3.90 7.91 -7.90
N TYR A 23 3.07 6.98 -7.44
CA TYR A 23 3.34 5.56 -7.37
C TYR A 23 2.44 4.83 -8.36
N SER A 24 3.04 4.03 -9.24
CA SER A 24 2.28 3.22 -10.18
C SER A 24 1.89 1.89 -9.54
N ALA A 25 0.69 1.41 -9.84
CA ALA A 25 0.27 0.07 -9.48
C ALA A 25 0.97 -0.95 -10.39
N ASP A 26 1.37 -2.09 -9.81
CA ASP A 26 1.74 -3.27 -10.60
C ASP A 26 0.52 -3.84 -11.33
N LYS A 27 0.73 -4.78 -12.26
CA LYS A 27 -0.33 -5.46 -13.06
C LYS A 27 -1.47 -6.07 -12.24
N LYS A 28 -1.31 -6.21 -10.93
CA LYS A 28 -2.33 -6.67 -9.97
C LYS A 28 -3.07 -5.55 -9.22
N GLY A 29 -2.83 -4.27 -9.57
CA GLY A 29 -3.39 -3.12 -8.84
C GLY A 29 -2.73 -2.90 -7.47
N ILE A 30 -1.43 -3.21 -7.36
CA ILE A 30 -0.65 -3.10 -6.12
C ILE A 30 0.35 -1.95 -6.22
N PHE A 31 0.21 -0.96 -5.35
CA PHE A 31 1.10 0.19 -5.21
C PHE A 31 2.21 -0.13 -4.21
N THR A 32 3.45 0.21 -4.54
CA THR A 32 4.55 0.18 -3.58
C THR A 32 4.75 1.60 -3.07
N VAL A 33 4.50 1.82 -1.79
CA VAL A 33 4.49 3.13 -1.13
C VAL A 33 5.35 3.07 0.12
N PRO A 34 5.90 4.18 0.62
CA PRO A 34 6.61 4.19 1.90
C PRO A 34 5.66 3.85 3.05
N VAL A 35 6.18 3.22 4.11
CA VAL A 35 5.40 2.90 5.32
C VAL A 35 4.74 4.14 5.95
N GLU A 36 5.31 5.33 5.77
CA GLU A 36 4.72 6.59 6.24
C GLU A 36 3.37 6.90 5.54
N ALA A 37 3.21 6.46 4.28
CA ALA A 37 1.96 6.58 3.55
C ALA A 37 0.92 5.52 3.98
N TYR A 38 1.34 4.44 4.65
CA TYR A 38 0.50 3.30 5.00
C TYR A 38 -0.74 3.70 5.80
N GLU A 39 -0.57 4.40 6.92
CA GLU A 39 -1.69 4.79 7.78
C GLU A 39 -2.68 5.69 7.04
N SER A 40 -2.15 6.62 6.24
CA SER A 40 -2.95 7.53 5.44
C SER A 40 -3.79 6.77 4.41
N LEU A 41 -3.15 5.87 3.66
CA LEU A 41 -3.80 5.05 2.65
C LEU A 41 -4.80 4.06 3.23
N LEU A 42 -4.49 3.47 4.40
CA LEU A 42 -5.40 2.57 5.11
C LEU A 42 -6.71 3.28 5.46
N ARG A 43 -6.63 4.53 5.93
CA ARG A 43 -7.81 5.36 6.24
C ARG A 43 -8.62 5.74 5.00
N HIS A 44 -7.99 5.80 3.84
CA HIS A 44 -8.64 6.02 2.55
C HIS A 44 -9.25 4.74 1.95
N GLY A 45 -9.11 3.58 2.60
CA GLY A 45 -9.66 2.31 2.15
C GLY A 45 -8.71 1.49 1.27
N PHE A 46 -7.42 1.82 1.25
CA PHE A 46 -6.40 0.93 0.69
C PHE A 46 -6.10 -0.21 1.66
N VAL A 47 -5.73 -1.36 1.12
CA VAL A 47 -5.48 -2.57 1.90
C VAL A 47 -4.05 -3.03 1.67
N ALA A 48 -3.26 -3.26 2.72
CA ALA A 48 -1.93 -3.85 2.55
C ALA A 48 -2.03 -5.24 1.87
N VAL A 49 -1.15 -5.49 0.91
CA VAL A 49 -1.07 -6.73 0.12
C VAL A 49 0.37 -7.17 0.04
N GLY A 50 0.64 -8.36 0.56
CA GLY A 50 1.99 -8.76 0.95
C GLY A 50 1.97 -8.98 2.45
N GLU A 51 2.77 -9.95 2.90
CA GLU A 51 2.87 -10.38 4.29
C GLU A 51 2.65 -9.19 5.22
N GLN A 52 1.55 -9.23 5.98
CA GLN A 52 1.43 -8.44 7.21
C GLN A 52 2.81 -8.52 7.87
N PRO A 53 3.44 -7.38 8.26
CA PRO A 53 4.75 -7.42 8.90
C PRO A 53 4.65 -8.48 9.97
N ALA A 54 5.35 -9.60 9.76
CA ALA A 54 5.00 -10.89 10.35
C ALA A 54 4.60 -10.66 11.79
N GLU A 55 3.32 -10.87 12.13
CA GLU A 55 2.97 -11.06 13.52
C GLU A 55 3.99 -12.07 14.03
N PRO A 56 4.80 -11.76 15.06
CA PRO A 56 5.56 -12.80 15.69
C PRO A 56 4.50 -13.71 16.29
N VAL A 57 4.17 -14.77 15.55
CA VAL A 57 3.43 -15.93 16.04
C VAL A 57 4.26 -16.49 17.19
N ALA A 58 4.03 -15.93 18.38
CA ALA A 58 4.55 -16.46 19.62
C ALA A 58 3.66 -17.65 20.02
N PRO A 59 4.27 -18.80 20.36
CA PRO A 59 3.58 -20.07 20.60
C PRO A 59 2.69 -20.09 21.85
#